data_AF-A0A1H0VPZ6-F1
#
_entry.id   AF-A0A1H0VPZ6-F1
#
_cell.length_a   1.000
_cell.length_b   1.000
_cell.length_c   1.000
_cell.angle_alpha   90.00
_cell.angle_beta   90.00
_cell.angle_gamma   90.00
#
_symmetry.space_group_name_H-M   'P 1'
#
loop_
_entity.id
_entity.type
_entity.pdbx_description
1 polymer ?
#
loop_
_entity_poly.entity_id
_entity_poly.type
_entity_poly.pdbx_seq_one_letter_code
_entity_poly.pdbx_strand_id
1 'polypeptide(L)'
;MSLYDKKYLALVDDILENGYYDNNRTGMPTYKLPHQIMQFNLQKEFPILTTKFVAFKTAVKEMLWIYKDQSNDVTKLQEQNVHIWDEWVDENNTIGRGYGYQIKKFNQIDKLIETLKTNPQDRRMLMTMWNIEDLPHMTLQPCCFMTMWDVTDGNLNCMLIQRS
;
A
#
# COMPACT_ATOMS: atom_id res chain seq x y z
N MET A 1 -9.30 23.13 -2.11
CA MET A 1 -8.95 21.92 -2.87
C MET A 1 -7.44 21.83 -2.92
N SER A 2 -6.86 20.78 -2.31
CA SER A 2 -5.41 20.57 -2.24
C SER A 2 -4.80 20.34 -3.63
N LEU A 3 -3.47 20.40 -3.74
CA LEU A 3 -2.79 19.97 -4.97
C LEU A 3 -3.09 18.50 -5.28
N TYR A 4 -3.31 17.71 -4.23
CA TYR A 4 -3.63 16.29 -4.31
C TYR A 4 -5.06 16.01 -4.74
N ASP A 5 -6.03 16.75 -4.22
CA ASP A 5 -7.42 16.63 -4.66
C ASP A 5 -7.52 16.85 -6.16
N LYS A 6 -6.79 17.83 -6.71
CA LYS A 6 -6.79 18.09 -8.17
C LYS A 6 -6.30 16.88 -8.96
N LYS A 7 -5.21 16.24 -8.53
CA LYS A 7 -4.66 15.04 -9.19
C LYS A 7 -5.61 13.84 -9.08
N TYR A 8 -6.17 13.62 -7.89
CA TYR A 8 -7.11 12.54 -7.63
C TYR A 8 -8.40 12.71 -8.42
N LEU A 9 -9.02 13.91 -8.37
CA LEU A 9 -10.26 14.19 -9.08
C LEU A 9 -10.09 14.17 -10.59
N ALA A 10 -8.97 14.69 -11.12
CA ALA A 10 -8.70 14.59 -12.55
C ALA A 10 -8.64 13.14 -13.03
N LEU A 11 -8.07 12.23 -12.23
CA LEU A 11 -8.08 10.80 -12.55
C LEU A 11 -9.50 10.20 -12.45
N VAL A 12 -10.29 10.59 -11.45
CA VAL A 12 -11.68 10.14 -11.33
C VAL A 12 -12.52 10.61 -12.53
N ASP A 13 -12.37 11.87 -12.93
CA ASP A 13 -13.07 12.44 -14.08
C ASP A 13 -12.68 11.70 -15.37
N ASP A 14 -11.39 11.40 -15.57
CA ASP A 14 -10.90 10.64 -16.73
C ASP A 14 -11.45 9.19 -16.74
N ILE A 15 -11.57 8.54 -15.58
CA ILE A 15 -12.20 7.22 -15.47
C ILE A 15 -13.68 7.29 -15.86
N LEU A 16 -14.40 8.35 -15.48
CA LEU A 16 -15.82 8.49 -15.78
C LEU A 16 -16.07 8.86 -17.25
N GLU A 17 -15.20 9.67 -17.86
CA GLU A 17 -15.35 10.13 -19.24
C GLU A 17 -14.81 9.11 -20.25
N ASN A 18 -13.65 8.50 -19.97
CA ASN A 18 -12.89 7.69 -20.93
C ASN A 18 -12.67 6.24 -20.49
N GLY A 19 -13.19 5.84 -19.31
CA GLY A 19 -13.01 4.51 -18.76
C GLY A 19 -13.74 3.42 -19.54
N TYR A 20 -13.15 2.23 -19.56
CA TYR A 20 -13.78 1.03 -20.09
C TYR A 20 -14.74 0.44 -19.06
N TYR A 21 -15.99 0.23 -19.47
CA TYR A 21 -16.99 -0.47 -18.67
C TYR A 21 -16.70 -1.98 -18.66
N ASP A 22 -16.69 -2.57 -17.47
CA ASP A 22 -16.45 -4.00 -17.26
C ASP A 22 -17.20 -4.52 -16.03
N ASN A 23 -17.46 -5.83 -15.97
CA ASN A 23 -18.03 -6.49 -14.78
C ASN A 23 -16.90 -7.15 -13.98
N ASN A 24 -16.71 -6.73 -12.73
CA ASN A 24 -15.61 -7.22 -11.91
C ASN A 24 -15.96 -8.54 -11.19
N ARG A 25 -14.97 -9.15 -10.52
CA ARG A 25 -15.12 -10.41 -9.76
C ARG A 25 -16.15 -10.37 -8.63
N THR A 26 -16.54 -9.17 -8.17
CA THR A 26 -17.55 -8.99 -7.11
C THR A 26 -18.96 -8.88 -7.67
N GLY A 27 -19.14 -8.99 -8.99
CA GLY A 27 -20.42 -8.81 -9.67
C GLY A 27 -20.85 -7.35 -9.78
N MET A 28 -19.99 -6.39 -9.40
CA MET A 28 -20.27 -4.98 -9.51
C MET A 28 -19.69 -4.41 -10.81
N PRO A 29 -20.47 -3.66 -11.59
CA PRO A 29 -19.95 -2.98 -12.77
C PRO A 29 -18.92 -1.93 -12.36
N THR A 30 -17.88 -1.74 -13.17
CA THR A 30 -16.77 -0.82 -12.89
C THR A 30 -16.30 -0.16 -14.17
N TYR A 31 -15.93 1.12 -14.09
CA TYR A 31 -15.16 1.82 -15.12
C TYR A 31 -13.68 1.78 -14.76
N LYS A 32 -12.82 1.49 -15.72
CA LYS A 32 -11.36 1.43 -15.48
C LYS A 32 -10.56 2.01 -16.63
N LEU A 33 -9.44 2.64 -16.29
CA LEU A 33 -8.38 2.99 -17.22
C LEU A 33 -7.23 1.98 -17.12
N PRO A 34 -6.48 1.71 -18.20
CA PRO A 34 -5.22 1.01 -18.10
C PRO A 34 -4.23 1.85 -17.27
N HIS A 35 -3.29 1.18 -16.60
CA HIS A 35 -2.13 1.69 -15.83
C HIS A 35 -2.04 3.22 -15.64
N GLN A 36 -2.09 3.66 -14.39
CA GLN A 36 -2.04 5.07 -14.03
C GLN A 36 -0.83 5.34 -13.13
N ILE A 37 -0.20 6.51 -13.30
CA ILE A 37 0.93 6.95 -12.48
C ILE A 37 0.57 8.30 -11.85
N MET A 38 0.62 8.34 -10.52
CA MET A 38 0.52 9.58 -9.77
C MET A 38 1.85 9.89 -9.09
N GLN A 39 2.27 11.14 -9.16
CA GLN A 39 3.48 11.63 -8.50
C GLN A 39 3.14 12.80 -7.57
N PHE A 40 3.69 12.74 -6.35
CA PHE A 40 3.40 13.65 -5.25
C PHE A 40 4.70 14.19 -4.67
N ASN A 41 4.87 15.51 -4.65
CA ASN A 41 5.99 16.15 -3.97
C ASN A 41 5.61 16.42 -2.51
N LEU A 42 6.13 15.60 -1.59
CA LEU A 42 5.83 15.68 -0.16
C LEU A 42 6.45 16.90 0.55
N GLN A 43 7.40 17.61 -0.09
CA GLN A 43 7.94 18.87 0.44
C GLN A 43 6.98 20.04 0.25
N LYS A 44 5.95 19.90 -0.60
CA LYS A 44 4.98 20.96 -0.89
C LYS A 44 3.73 20.84 -0.04
N GLU A 45 3.26 19.63 0.20
CA GLU A 45 2.03 19.37 0.93
C GLU A 45 2.03 17.92 1.46
N PHE A 46 1.17 17.60 2.43
CA PHE A 46 0.92 16.22 2.84
C PHE A 46 -0.27 15.64 2.04
N PRO A 47 -0.13 14.50 1.32
CA PRO A 47 -1.11 13.96 0.39
C PRO A 47 -2.33 13.32 1.05
N ILE A 48 -3.17 14.16 1.65
CA ILE A 48 -4.48 13.76 2.17
C ILE A 48 -5.59 14.50 1.41
N LEU A 49 -6.63 13.76 1.04
CA LEU A 49 -7.79 14.34 0.38
C LEU A 49 -8.51 15.30 1.33
N THR A 50 -8.89 16.48 0.81
CA THR A 50 -9.66 17.48 1.57
C THR A 50 -11.11 17.55 1.15
N THR A 51 -11.46 16.89 0.05
CA THR A 51 -12.83 16.82 -0.51
C THR A 51 -13.73 15.81 0.19
N LYS A 52 -13.18 14.92 1.02
CA LYS A 52 -13.92 13.96 1.84
C LYS A 52 -13.15 13.62 3.11
N PHE A 53 -13.86 13.08 4.10
CA PHE A 53 -13.23 12.54 5.29
C PHE A 53 -12.31 11.36 4.95
N VAL A 54 -11.15 11.32 5.59
CA VAL A 54 -10.17 10.22 5.47
C VAL A 54 -9.86 9.71 6.88
N ALA A 55 -10.05 8.40 7.10
CA ALA A 55 -9.75 7.73 8.37
C ALA A 55 -8.24 7.52 8.60
N PHE A 56 -7.48 8.62 8.61
CA PHE A 56 -6.01 8.62 8.62
C PHE A 56 -5.40 7.83 9.78
N LYS A 57 -5.97 7.94 10.98
CA LYS A 57 -5.48 7.21 12.16
C LYS A 57 -5.53 5.69 11.97
N THR A 58 -6.57 5.19 11.31
CA THR A 58 -6.73 3.76 11.01
C THR A 58 -5.65 3.29 10.03
N ALA A 59 -5.43 4.05 8.95
CA ALA A 59 -4.38 3.76 7.97
C ALA A 59 -2.96 3.77 8.58
N VAL A 60 -2.67 4.71 9.49
CA VAL A 60 -1.37 4.75 10.20
C VAL A 60 -1.20 3.53 11.10
N LYS A 61 -2.23 3.11 11.84
CA LYS A 61 -2.18 1.92 12.69
C LYS A 61 -1.92 0.65 11.87
N GLU A 62 -2.58 0.49 10.73
CA GLU A 62 -2.33 -0.60 9.80
C GLU A 62 -0.88 -0.57 9.27
N MET A 63 -0.39 0.60 8.85
CA MET A 63 0.97 0.73 8.34
C MET A 63 2.01 0.35 9.39
N LEU A 64 1.81 0.75 10.66
CA LEU A 64 2.66 0.31 11.77
C LEU A 64 2.55 -1.20 12.02
N TRP A 65 1.34 -1.77 11.96
CA TRP A 65 1.14 -3.21 12.10
C TRP A 65 1.88 -4.02 11.02
N ILE A 66 1.92 -3.52 9.77
CA ILE A 66 2.66 -4.14 8.65
C ILE A 66 4.18 -3.98 8.79
N TYR A 67 4.68 -2.76 9.00
CA TYR A 67 6.11 -2.47 8.85
C TYR A 67 6.88 -2.42 10.18
N LYS A 68 6.25 -1.96 11.27
CA LYS A 68 6.88 -1.88 12.58
C LYS A 68 6.71 -3.20 13.34
N ASP A 69 5.47 -3.66 13.46
CA ASP A 69 5.18 -4.90 14.19
C ASP A 69 5.43 -6.15 13.34
N GLN A 70 5.55 -5.96 12.02
CA GLN A 70 5.80 -7.01 11.04
C GLN A 70 4.83 -8.19 11.20
N SER A 71 3.55 -7.85 11.37
CA SER A 71 2.50 -8.75 11.84
C SER A 71 1.51 -9.09 10.73
N ASN A 72 0.92 -10.27 10.83
CA ASN A 72 -0.23 -10.75 10.05
C ASN A 72 -1.43 -11.12 10.94
N ASP A 73 -1.27 -11.02 12.27
CA ASP A 73 -2.29 -11.28 13.29
C ASP A 73 -3.21 -10.05 13.46
N VAL A 74 -4.48 -10.20 13.10
CA VAL A 74 -5.49 -9.12 13.09
C VAL A 74 -5.99 -8.77 14.49
N THR A 75 -5.79 -9.64 15.48
CA THR A 75 -6.16 -9.38 16.88
C THR A 75 -5.57 -8.06 17.39
N LYS A 76 -4.31 -7.77 17.02
CA LYS A 76 -3.62 -6.52 17.40
C LYS A 76 -4.25 -5.26 16.82
N LEU A 77 -4.90 -5.36 15.66
CA LEU A 77 -5.64 -4.26 15.05
C LEU A 77 -7.00 -4.09 15.73
N GLN A 78 -7.70 -5.19 15.99
CA GLN A 78 -9.00 -5.19 16.68
C GLN A 78 -8.90 -4.63 18.11
N GLU A 79 -7.84 -4.97 18.86
CA GLU A 79 -7.51 -4.38 20.17
C GLU A 79 -7.35 -2.85 20.10
N GLN A 80 -6.94 -2.33 18.94
CA GLN A 80 -6.81 -0.90 18.66
C GLN A 80 -8.05 -0.30 17.99
N ASN A 81 -9.17 -1.04 17.98
CA ASN A 81 -10.43 -0.69 17.32
C ASN A 81 -10.27 -0.42 15.81
N VAL A 82 -9.47 -1.27 15.14
CA VAL A 82 -9.26 -1.26 13.69
C VAL A 82 -9.75 -2.59 13.11
N HIS A 83 -10.79 -2.51 12.28
CA HIS A 83 -11.56 -3.67 11.78
C HIS A 83 -11.48 -3.82 10.25
N ILE A 84 -10.50 -3.17 9.60
CA ILE A 84 -10.37 -3.12 8.14
C ILE A 84 -10.01 -4.48 7.51
N TRP A 85 -9.63 -5.48 8.32
CA TRP A 85 -9.22 -6.82 7.86
C TRP A 85 -10.22 -7.92 8.24
N ASP A 86 -11.31 -7.59 8.94
CA ASP A 86 -12.23 -8.57 9.55
C ASP A 86 -12.85 -9.54 8.53
N GLU A 87 -13.13 -9.08 7.30
CA GLU A 87 -13.70 -9.92 6.24
C GLU A 87 -12.68 -10.87 5.57
N TRP A 88 -11.39 -10.72 5.89
CA TRP A 88 -10.29 -11.46 5.26
C TRP A 88 -9.42 -12.19 6.28
N VAL A 89 -9.96 -12.57 7.44
CA VAL A 89 -9.23 -13.39 8.42
C VAL A 89 -9.41 -14.89 8.17
N ASP A 90 -8.41 -15.68 8.53
CA ASP A 90 -8.50 -17.13 8.62
C ASP A 90 -8.96 -17.60 10.01
N GLU A 91 -9.02 -18.91 10.21
CA GLU A 91 -9.38 -19.57 11.47
C GLU A 91 -8.51 -19.19 12.68
N ASN A 92 -7.31 -18.63 12.45
CA ASN A 92 -6.37 -18.19 13.48
C ASN A 92 -6.42 -16.67 13.70
N ASN A 93 -7.41 -15.98 13.11
CA ASN A 93 -7.53 -14.52 13.11
C ASN A 93 -6.32 -13.81 12.46
N THR A 94 -5.75 -14.43 11.41
CA THR A 94 -4.65 -13.84 10.63
C THR A 94 -5.04 -13.65 9.17
N ILE A 95 -4.27 -12.84 8.45
CA ILE A 95 -4.40 -12.71 6.98
C ILE A 95 -3.53 -13.73 6.21
N GLY A 96 -3.21 -14.86 6.86
CA GLY A 96 -2.28 -15.85 6.34
C GLY A 96 -0.88 -15.27 6.14
N ARG A 97 -0.20 -15.63 5.04
CA ARG A 97 1.18 -15.19 4.74
C ARG A 97 1.27 -13.80 4.10
N GLY A 98 0.26 -12.94 4.27
CA GLY A 98 0.18 -11.62 3.65
C GLY A 98 1.02 -10.53 4.34
N TYR A 99 1.27 -9.44 3.61
CA TYR A 99 1.79 -8.16 4.11
C TYR A 99 2.91 -8.25 5.15
N GLY A 100 2.62 -8.01 6.44
CA GLY A 100 3.64 -7.98 7.49
C GLY A 100 4.39 -9.30 7.64
N TYR A 101 3.76 -10.44 7.34
CA TYR A 101 4.46 -11.73 7.26
C TYR A 101 5.58 -11.72 6.22
N GLN A 102 5.35 -11.14 5.03
CA GLN A 102 6.36 -11.04 3.97
C GLN A 102 7.49 -10.08 4.35
N ILE A 103 7.16 -8.98 5.03
CA ILE A 103 8.16 -8.05 5.55
C ILE A 103 9.08 -8.75 6.55
N LYS A 104 8.49 -9.51 7.49
CA LYS A 104 9.21 -10.30 8.49
C LYS A 104 10.04 -11.43 7.91
N LYS A 105 9.45 -12.24 7.03
CA LYS A 105 10.08 -13.46 6.47
C LYS A 105 11.44 -13.15 5.81
N PHE A 106 11.60 -11.96 5.24
CA PHE A 106 12.81 -11.57 4.52
C PHE A 106 13.59 -10.41 5.17
N ASN A 107 13.16 -9.93 6.35
CA ASN A 107 13.70 -8.76 7.05
C ASN A 107 13.79 -7.52 6.13
N GLN A 108 12.76 -7.28 5.31
CA GLN A 108 12.86 -6.33 4.19
C GLN A 108 13.01 -4.88 4.65
N ILE A 109 12.22 -4.49 5.66
CA ILE A 109 12.25 -3.12 6.19
C ILE A 109 13.55 -2.82 6.94
N ASP A 110 14.08 -3.79 7.69
CA ASP A 110 15.33 -3.64 8.43
C ASP A 110 16.51 -3.52 7.48
N LYS A 111 16.56 -4.36 6.44
CA LYS A 111 17.56 -4.26 5.37
C LYS A 111 17.47 -2.94 4.64
N LEU A 112 16.27 -2.46 4.29
CA LEU A 112 16.09 -1.16 3.66
C LEU A 112 16.64 -0.03 4.53
N ILE A 113 16.31 -0.01 5.82
CA ILE A 113 16.80 1.01 6.77
C ILE A 113 18.32 0.94 6.90
N GLU A 114 18.90 -0.26 6.97
CA GLU A 114 20.35 -0.46 7.00
C GLU A 114 21.02 0.07 5.73
N THR A 115 20.50 -0.29 4.56
CA THR A 115 21.01 0.19 3.26
C THR A 115 20.91 1.71 3.14
N LEU A 116 19.78 2.32 3.54
CA LEU A 116 19.64 3.78 3.53
C LEU A 116 20.71 4.48 4.38
N LYS A 117 21.13 3.87 5.48
CA LYS A 117 22.17 4.43 6.37
C LYS A 117 23.59 4.18 5.88
N THR A 118 23.84 3.04 5.23
CA THR A 118 25.20 2.56 4.92
C THR A 118 25.58 2.71 3.45
N ASN A 119 24.61 2.63 2.55
CA ASN A 119 24.78 2.73 1.10
C ASN A 119 23.54 3.38 0.43
N PRO A 120 23.27 4.68 0.66
CA PRO A 120 22.06 5.34 0.17
C PRO A 120 21.94 5.43 -1.37
N GLN A 121 23.02 5.14 -2.11
CA GLN A 121 23.04 5.12 -3.57
C GLN A 121 22.79 3.71 -4.14
N ASP A 122 22.45 2.73 -3.29
CA ASP A 122 22.09 1.40 -3.75
C ASP A 122 20.81 1.44 -4.60
N ARG A 123 20.89 0.89 -5.81
CA ARG A 123 19.77 0.82 -6.75
C ARG A 123 18.88 -0.42 -6.54
N ARG A 124 19.11 -1.18 -5.47
CA ARG A 124 18.40 -2.42 -5.13
C ARG A 124 17.52 -2.27 -3.88
N MET A 125 17.28 -1.04 -3.42
CA MET A 125 16.39 -0.74 -2.31
C MET A 125 14.92 -0.94 -2.73
N LEU A 126 14.47 -2.19 -2.67
CA LEU A 126 13.10 -2.57 -2.98
C LEU A 126 12.54 -3.53 -1.93
N MET A 127 11.23 -3.46 -1.71
CA MET A 127 10.50 -4.44 -0.92
C MET A 127 9.34 -4.98 -1.75
N THR A 128 9.07 -6.27 -1.64
CA THR A 128 7.93 -6.93 -2.28
C THR A 128 7.17 -7.81 -1.30
N MET A 129 5.84 -7.71 -1.35
CA MET A 129 4.91 -8.58 -0.64
C MET A 129 4.32 -9.65 -1.57
N TRP A 130 4.73 -9.68 -2.84
CA TRP A 130 4.23 -10.62 -3.85
C TRP A 130 5.14 -11.83 -4.02
N ASN A 131 5.11 -12.74 -3.05
CA ASN A 131 5.85 -14.00 -3.14
C ASN A 131 4.95 -15.11 -3.71
N ILE A 132 5.30 -15.61 -4.90
CA ILE A 132 4.54 -16.62 -5.66
C ILE A 132 4.22 -17.86 -4.83
N GLU A 133 5.16 -18.36 -4.04
CA GLU A 133 4.97 -19.58 -3.23
C GLU A 133 4.00 -19.35 -2.07
N ASP A 134 3.90 -18.12 -1.57
CA ASP A 134 3.04 -17.78 -0.45
C ASP A 134 1.65 -17.28 -0.88
N LEU A 135 1.44 -16.91 -2.15
CA LEU A 135 0.16 -16.39 -2.66
C LEU A 135 -1.05 -17.29 -2.34
N PRO A 136 -0.97 -18.64 -2.45
CA PRO A 136 -2.10 -19.52 -2.10
C PRO A 136 -2.39 -19.57 -0.59
N HIS A 137 -1.48 -19.05 0.23
CA HIS A 137 -1.57 -19.03 1.69
C HIS A 137 -1.90 -17.64 2.24
N MET A 138 -2.34 -16.72 1.39
CA MET A 138 -2.83 -15.39 1.78
C MET A 138 -4.36 -15.38 1.68
N THR A 139 -5.03 -14.87 2.69
CA THR A 139 -6.50 -14.71 2.65
C THR A 139 -6.92 -13.65 1.62
N LEU A 140 -6.11 -12.60 1.49
CA LEU A 140 -6.19 -11.62 0.42
C LEU A 140 -4.78 -11.28 -0.09
N GLN A 141 -4.58 -11.43 -1.40
CA GLN A 141 -3.30 -11.13 -2.04
C GLN A 141 -3.04 -9.61 -2.07
N PRO A 142 -1.80 -9.13 -1.82
CA PRO A 142 -1.51 -7.71 -1.69
C PRO A 142 -1.94 -6.88 -2.90
N CYS A 143 -2.73 -5.84 -2.67
CA CYS A 143 -3.03 -4.83 -3.70
C CYS A 143 -1.81 -3.92 -3.93
N CYS A 144 -1.32 -3.33 -2.84
CA CYS A 144 -0.05 -2.61 -2.76
C CYS A 144 1.06 -3.63 -2.50
N PHE A 145 1.86 -3.98 -3.52
CA PHE A 145 2.71 -5.16 -3.42
C PHE A 145 4.21 -4.88 -3.55
N MET A 146 4.63 -3.76 -4.13
CA MET A 146 6.05 -3.45 -4.29
C MET A 146 6.33 -1.99 -3.95
N THR A 147 7.42 -1.75 -3.23
CA THR A 147 7.99 -0.41 -3.05
C THR A 147 9.42 -0.37 -3.54
N MET A 148 9.80 0.74 -4.16
CA MET A 148 11.17 1.02 -4.61
C MET A 148 11.60 2.37 -4.06
N TRP A 149 12.85 2.45 -3.61
CA TRP A 149 13.38 3.59 -2.88
C TRP A 149 14.69 4.07 -3.52
N ASP A 150 14.90 5.37 -3.50
CA ASP A 150 16.16 5.99 -3.92
C ASP A 150 16.43 7.27 -3.11
N VAL A 151 17.69 7.68 -3.06
CA VAL A 151 18.11 8.94 -2.44
C VAL A 151 18.72 9.83 -3.51
N THR A 152 18.05 10.96 -3.80
CA THR A 152 18.49 11.94 -4.79
C THR A 152 18.58 13.33 -4.15
N ASP A 153 19.73 13.99 -4.26
CA ASP A 153 20.00 15.33 -3.68
C ASP A 153 19.61 15.45 -2.19
N GLY A 154 19.91 14.41 -1.41
CA GLY A 154 19.58 14.36 0.02
C GLY A 154 18.10 14.11 0.34
N ASN A 155 17.25 13.88 -0.68
CA ASN A 155 15.84 13.56 -0.51
C ASN A 155 15.59 12.07 -0.71
N LEU A 156 14.75 11.48 0.14
CA LEU A 156 14.28 10.10 0.01
C LEU A 156 13.03 10.06 -0.88
N ASN A 157 13.10 9.30 -1.96
CA ASN A 157 11.98 9.06 -2.87
C ASN A 157 11.44 7.63 -2.67
N CYS A 158 10.15 7.45 -2.95
CA CYS A 158 9.46 6.17 -2.88
C CYS A 158 8.48 6.04 -4.04
N MET A 159 8.54 4.91 -4.75
CA MET A 159 7.52 4.47 -5.68
C MET A 159 6.78 3.28 -5.08
N LEU A 160 5.45 3.34 -5.05
CA LEU A 160 4.57 2.23 -4.70
C LEU A 160 3.91 1.69 -5.98
N ILE A 161 3.97 0.39 -6.19
CA ILE A 161 3.19 -0.31 -7.22
C ILE A 161 1.97 -0.95 -6.58
N GLN A 162 0.79 -0.55 -7.06
CA GLN A 162 -0.50 -1.10 -6.69
C GLN A 162 -1.14 -1.75 -7.93
N ARG A 163 -1.52 -3.03 -7.82
CA ARG A 163 -2.09 -3.80 -8.96
C ARG A 163 -3.60 -3.63 -9.13
N SER A 164 -4.31 -3.24 -8.08
CA SER A 164 -5.77 -3.11 -8.02
C SER A 164 -6.20 -2.23 -6.86
#